data_AF-A0A2G5TAV0-F1
#
_entry.id   AF-A0A2G5TAV0-F1
#
_cell.length_a   1.000
_cell.length_b   1.000
_cell.length_c   1.000
_cell.angle_alpha   90.00
_cell.angle_beta   90.00
_cell.angle_gamma   90.00
#
_symmetry.space_group_name_H-M   'P 1'
#
loop_
_entity.id
_entity.type
_entity.pdbx_description
1 polymer ?
#
loop_
_entity_poly.entity_id
_entity_poly.type
_entity_poly.pdbx_seq_one_letter_code
_entity_poly.pdbx_strand_id
1 'polypeptide(L)'
;MNLDQFKPWRLSIDELVKLNPTNVELNFMLIQLCLHDAQKKFPGEIRTAIEKLLEIQANNLHDHYVKTMKTPYYSGRLTKMMKILQIVEGDIRRQREIAQLVRVFDLFCIDFSNPEMFEFF
;
A
#
# COMPACT_ATOMS: atom_id res chain seq x y z
N MET A 1 -13.21 7.41 26.29
CA MET A 1 -12.08 6.98 25.45
C MET A 1 -12.07 7.87 24.21
N ASN A 2 -11.01 8.64 23.97
CA ASN A 2 -11.02 9.67 22.91
C ASN A 2 -10.83 9.01 21.53
N LEU A 3 -11.85 9.07 20.69
CA LEU A 3 -11.88 8.46 19.35
C LEU A 3 -10.84 9.09 18.39
N ASP A 4 -10.33 10.29 18.69
CA ASP A 4 -9.30 10.94 17.87
C ASP A 4 -7.91 10.32 18.00
N GLN A 5 -7.65 9.52 19.04
CA GLN A 5 -6.41 8.74 19.18
C GLN A 5 -6.36 7.51 18.24
N PHE A 6 -7.46 7.20 17.52
CA PHE A 6 -7.62 5.99 16.70
C PHE A 6 -7.83 6.29 15.21
N LYS A 7 -7.17 7.31 14.66
CA LYS A 7 -7.18 7.57 13.20
C LYS A 7 -5.80 7.29 12.58
N PRO A 8 -5.36 6.01 12.53
CA PRO A 8 -4.04 5.65 12.04
C PRO A 8 -3.80 6.14 10.60
N TRP A 9 -4.84 6.11 9.77
CA TRP A 9 -4.84 6.60 8.40
C TRP A 9 -4.45 8.09 8.25
N ARG A 10 -4.64 8.94 9.27
CA ARG A 10 -4.30 10.37 9.20
C ARG A 10 -2.82 10.59 8.93
N LEU A 11 -1.96 9.79 9.57
CA LEU A 11 -0.52 9.93 9.40
C LEU A 11 -0.11 9.67 7.96
N SER A 12 -0.58 8.56 7.37
CA SER A 12 -0.31 8.23 5.97
C SER A 12 -0.85 9.28 5.00
N ILE A 13 -2.04 9.84 5.25
CA ILE A 13 -2.63 10.88 4.41
C ILE A 13 -1.84 12.19 4.54
N ASP A 14 -1.49 12.62 5.74
CA ASP A 14 -0.72 13.84 5.97
C ASP A 14 0.65 13.78 5.28
N GLU A 15 1.34 12.63 5.37
CA GLU A 15 2.61 12.42 4.69
C GLU A 15 2.46 12.34 3.16
N LEU A 16 1.38 11.74 2.65
CA LEU A 16 1.07 11.71 1.21
C LEU A 16 0.80 13.12 0.66
N VAL A 17 0.02 13.93 1.37
CA VAL A 17 -0.25 15.33 1.00
C VAL A 17 1.05 16.14 1.01
N LYS A 18 1.91 15.97 2.03
CA LYS A 18 3.23 16.62 2.07
C LYS A 18 4.16 16.19 0.94
N LEU A 19 4.11 14.91 0.53
CA LEU A 19 4.89 14.43 -0.60
C LEU A 19 4.43 15.05 -1.92
N ASN A 20 3.13 15.33 -2.04
CA ASN A 20 2.46 15.82 -3.25
C ASN A 20 2.90 14.98 -4.47
N PRO A 21 2.51 13.70 -4.53
CA PRO A 21 2.97 12.80 -5.56
C PRO A 21 2.41 13.19 -6.93
N THR A 22 3.21 12.98 -7.98
CA THR A 22 2.71 12.98 -9.35
C THR A 22 1.80 11.76 -9.56
N ASN A 23 0.99 11.77 -10.63
CA ASN A 23 0.17 10.61 -10.99
C ASN A 23 1.04 9.35 -11.22
N VAL A 24 2.27 9.51 -11.71
CA VAL A 24 3.20 8.38 -11.93
C VAL A 24 3.70 7.82 -10.60
N GLU A 25 4.06 8.68 -9.65
CA GLU A 25 4.48 8.27 -8.31
C GLU A 25 3.34 7.63 -7.53
N LEU A 26 2.12 8.18 -7.62
CA LEU A 26 0.94 7.60 -6.96
C LEU A 26 0.62 6.21 -7.53
N ASN A 27 0.65 6.06 -8.86
CA ASN A 27 0.48 4.76 -9.50
C ASN A 27 1.57 3.77 -9.09
N PHE A 28 2.83 4.23 -9.02
CA PHE A 28 3.91 3.41 -8.51
C PHE A 28 3.61 2.93 -7.08
N MET A 29 3.21 3.83 -6.18
CA MET A 29 2.91 3.46 -4.79
C MET A 29 1.76 2.44 -4.71
N LEU A 30 0.68 2.63 -5.47
CA LEU A 30 -0.47 1.72 -5.48
C LEU A 30 -0.09 0.32 -5.96
N ILE A 31 0.61 0.22 -7.09
CA ILE A 31 1.02 -1.08 -7.63
C ILE A 31 2.02 -1.75 -6.68
N GLN A 32 2.96 -0.99 -6.11
CA GLN A 32 3.92 -1.50 -5.13
C GLN A 32 3.20 -2.13 -3.93
N LEU A 33 2.18 -1.45 -3.39
CA LEU A 33 1.38 -1.92 -2.25
C LEU A 33 0.64 -3.24 -2.58
N CYS A 34 -0.06 -3.27 -3.71
CA CYS A 34 -0.81 -4.45 -4.15
C CYS A 34 0.11 -5.66 -4.39
N LEU A 35 1.22 -5.45 -5.10
CA LEU A 35 2.14 -6.52 -5.45
C LEU A 35 2.94 -7.03 -4.26
N HIS A 36 3.27 -6.18 -3.28
CA HIS A 36 3.94 -6.64 -2.05
C HIS A 36 3.05 -7.57 -1.21
N ASP A 37 1.75 -7.27 -1.09
CA ASP A 37 0.79 -8.15 -0.39
C ASP A 37 0.62 -9.47 -1.16
N ALA A 38 0.46 -9.41 -2.49
CA ALA A 38 0.36 -10.59 -3.34
C ALA A 38 1.61 -11.47 -3.29
N GLN A 39 2.82 -10.88 -3.30
CA GLN A 39 4.09 -11.62 -3.24
C GLN A 39 4.22 -12.43 -1.94
N LYS A 40 3.70 -11.91 -0.83
CA LYS A 40 3.68 -12.61 0.47
C LYS A 40 2.67 -13.77 0.47
N LYS A 41 1.59 -13.67 -0.32
CA LYS A 41 0.49 -14.64 -0.36
C LYS A 41 0.75 -15.82 -1.31
N PHE A 42 1.38 -15.57 -2.45
CA PHE A 42 1.53 -16.58 -3.51
C PHE A 42 2.99 -17.06 -3.65
N PRO A 43 3.28 -18.35 -3.49
CA PRO A 43 4.60 -18.92 -3.74
C PRO A 43 4.81 -19.31 -5.22
N GLY A 44 6.03 -19.73 -5.55
CA GLY A 44 6.36 -20.35 -6.85
C GLY A 44 6.38 -19.37 -8.03
N GLU A 45 5.86 -19.81 -9.17
CA GLU A 45 5.92 -19.07 -10.44
C GLU A 45 5.20 -17.72 -10.38
N ILE A 46 4.10 -17.64 -9.62
CA ILE A 46 3.36 -16.38 -9.42
C ILE A 46 4.24 -15.36 -8.72
N ARG A 47 5.01 -15.78 -7.71
CA ARG A 47 5.96 -14.91 -7.01
C ARG A 47 7.01 -14.35 -7.98
N THR A 48 7.55 -15.21 -8.84
CA THR A 48 8.54 -14.80 -9.85
C THR A 48 7.93 -13.82 -10.87
N ALA A 49 6.67 -14.01 -11.27
CA ALA A 49 5.98 -13.06 -12.12
C ALA A 49 5.78 -11.70 -11.42
N ILE A 50 5.42 -11.72 -10.13
CA ILE A 50 5.29 -10.50 -9.32
C ILE A 50 6.64 -9.77 -9.19
N GLU A 51 7.73 -10.50 -8.95
CA GLU A 51 9.09 -9.94 -8.86
C GLU A 51 9.49 -9.23 -10.16
N LYS A 52 9.17 -9.82 -11.32
CA LYS A 52 9.38 -9.18 -12.62
C LYS A 52 8.53 -7.91 -12.79
N LEU A 53 7.28 -7.91 -12.35
CA LEU A 53 6.41 -6.72 -12.41
C LEU A 53 6.95 -5.58 -11.53
N LEU A 54 7.43 -5.91 -10.32
CA LEU A 54 8.06 -4.95 -9.40
C LEU A 54 9.32 -4.33 -10.03
N GLU A 55 10.16 -5.14 -10.68
CA GLU A 55 11.35 -4.65 -11.40
C GLU A 55 10.99 -3.71 -12.56
N ILE A 56 10.02 -4.11 -13.41
CA ILE A 56 9.55 -3.29 -14.53
C ILE A 56 9.04 -1.94 -14.02
N GLN A 57 8.25 -1.95 -12.95
CA GLN A 57 7.69 -0.73 -12.39
C GLN A 57 8.76 0.18 -11.77
N ALA A 58 9.79 -0.39 -11.11
CA ALA A 58 10.92 0.38 -10.60
C ALA A 58 11.71 1.05 -11.74
N ASN A 59 11.92 0.34 -12.85
CA ASN A 59 12.55 0.89 -14.05
C ASN A 59 11.71 2.00 -14.68
N ASN A 60 10.39 1.81 -14.77
CA ASN A 60 9.48 2.84 -15.28
C ASN A 60 9.49 4.12 -14.42
N LEU A 61 9.54 3.97 -13.10
CA LEU A 61 9.68 5.12 -12.19
C LEU A 61 11.02 5.83 -12.39
N HIS A 62 12.12 5.07 -12.49
CA HIS A 62 13.45 5.62 -12.77
C HIS A 62 13.46 6.42 -14.08
N ASP A 63 12.93 5.83 -15.15
CA ASP A 63 12.82 6.45 -16.45
C ASP A 63 11.98 7.73 -16.43
N HIS A 64 10.87 7.74 -15.68
CA HIS A 64 10.06 8.95 -15.49
C HIS A 64 10.88 10.10 -14.89
N TYR A 65 11.66 9.83 -13.84
CA TYR A 65 12.49 10.87 -13.22
C TYR A 65 13.64 11.33 -14.13
N VAL A 66 14.37 10.40 -14.73
CA VAL A 66 15.56 10.72 -15.52
C VAL A 66 15.22 11.32 -16.88
N LYS A 67 14.24 10.73 -17.59
CA LYS A 67 13.92 11.09 -18.98
C LYS A 67 12.84 12.16 -19.07
N THR A 68 11.77 12.05 -18.28
CA THR A 68 10.63 12.99 -18.35
C THR A 68 10.84 14.22 -17.48
N MET A 69 11.13 14.03 -16.19
CA MET A 69 11.28 15.14 -15.26
C MET A 69 12.67 15.78 -15.30
N LYS A 70 13.67 15.09 -15.86
CA LYS A 70 15.09 15.49 -15.89
C LYS A 70 15.65 15.76 -14.48
N THR A 71 15.16 15.01 -13.50
CA THR A 71 15.52 15.11 -12.07
C THR A 71 16.13 13.78 -11.59
N PRO A 72 17.39 13.50 -11.91
CA PRO A 72 18.02 12.21 -11.57
C PRO A 72 18.20 12.01 -10.05
N TYR A 73 18.17 13.07 -9.25
CA TYR A 73 18.35 13.04 -7.79
C TYR A 73 17.04 12.77 -7.03
N TYR A 74 16.28 11.75 -7.43
CA TYR A 74 14.94 11.45 -6.87
C TYR A 74 14.93 10.50 -5.67
N SER A 75 16.09 9.97 -5.27
CA SER A 75 16.21 8.98 -4.17
C SER A 75 15.60 9.45 -2.85
N GLY A 76 15.65 10.76 -2.56
CA GLY A 76 14.99 11.36 -1.41
C GLY A 76 13.46 11.28 -1.48
N ARG A 77 12.87 11.50 -2.66
CA ARG A 77 11.43 11.32 -2.88
C ARG A 77 11.04 9.85 -2.82
N LEU A 78 11.84 8.96 -3.42
CA LEU A 78 11.61 7.51 -3.35
C LEU A 78 11.60 7.02 -1.89
N THR A 79 12.57 7.45 -1.08
CA THR A 79 12.60 7.11 0.35
C THR A 79 11.32 7.54 1.08
N LYS A 80 10.77 8.72 0.75
CA LYS A 80 9.49 9.18 1.32
C LYS A 80 8.31 8.32 0.86
N MET A 81 8.24 7.97 -0.42
CA MET A 81 7.23 7.04 -0.94
C MET A 81 7.26 5.70 -0.19
N MET A 82 8.45 5.11 -0.03
CA MET A 82 8.59 3.84 0.68
C MET A 82 8.18 3.93 2.16
N LYS A 83 8.48 5.05 2.84
CA LYS A 83 8.03 5.26 4.22
C LYS A 83 6.50 5.35 4.33
N ILE A 84 5.85 6.05 3.40
CA ILE A 84 4.38 6.13 3.38
C ILE A 84 3.77 4.74 3.16
N LEU A 85 4.33 3.97 2.23
CA LEU A 85 3.90 2.58 1.99
C LEU A 85 3.99 1.74 3.26
N GLN A 86 5.09 1.83 4.00
CA GLN A 86 5.26 1.10 5.27
C GLN A 86 4.22 1.48 6.32
N ILE A 87 3.85 2.77 6.43
CA ILE A 87 2.81 3.23 7.34
C ILE A 87 1.46 2.61 6.94
N VAL A 88 1.11 2.69 5.66
CA VAL A 88 -0.15 2.14 5.12
C VAL A 88 -0.22 0.62 5.31
N GLU A 89 0.86 -0.12 5.01
CA GLU A 89 0.92 -1.57 5.23
C GLU A 89 0.72 -1.93 6.72
N GLY A 90 1.32 -1.16 7.63
CA GLY A 90 1.15 -1.35 9.07
C GLY A 90 -0.31 -1.15 9.51
N ASP A 91 -0.97 -0.13 8.98
CA ASP A 91 -2.37 0.16 9.26
C ASP A 91 -3.29 -0.95 8.73
N ILE A 92 -3.07 -1.41 7.48
CA ILE A 92 -3.83 -2.51 6.89
C ILE A 92 -3.68 -3.78 7.72
N ARG A 93 -2.45 -4.11 8.16
CA ARG A 93 -2.19 -5.27 9.01
C ARG A 93 -2.95 -5.18 10.33
N ARG A 94 -2.91 -4.03 11.01
CA ARG A 94 -3.64 -3.80 12.27
C ARG A 94 -5.15 -3.95 12.07
N GLN A 95 -5.69 -3.40 10.98
CA GLN A 95 -7.11 -3.55 10.66
C GLN A 95 -7.49 -5.01 10.40
N ARG A 96 -6.63 -5.79 9.73
CA ARG A 96 -6.84 -7.23 9.52
C ARG A 96 -6.90 -8.00 10.84
N GLU A 97 -6.00 -7.69 11.79
CA GLU A 97 -6.02 -8.30 13.13
C GLU A 97 -7.31 -7.96 13.90
N ILE A 98 -7.77 -6.71 13.85
CA ILE A 98 -9.03 -6.29 14.48
C ILE A 98 -10.23 -6.98 13.81
N ALA A 99 -10.26 -7.06 12.48
CA ALA A 99 -11.33 -7.72 11.73
C ALA A 99 -11.45 -9.21 12.08
N GLN A 100 -10.32 -9.90 12.28
CA GLN A 100 -10.31 -11.29 12.74
C GLN A 100 -10.92 -11.44 14.14
N LEU A 101 -10.57 -10.55 15.08
CA LEU A 101 -11.16 -10.57 16.43
C LEU A 101 -12.67 -10.33 16.39
N VAL A 102 -13.11 -9.32 15.64
CA VAL A 102 -14.53 -9.01 15.44
C VAL A 102 -15.30 -10.23 14.93
N ARG A 103 -14.73 -10.96 13.95
CA ARG A 103 -15.33 -12.15 13.37
C ARG A 103 -15.43 -13.30 14.37
N VAL A 104 -14.38 -13.54 15.17
CA VAL A 104 -14.35 -14.64 16.15
C VAL A 104 -15.34 -14.42 17.29
N PHE A 105 -15.49 -13.18 17.73
CA PHE A 105 -16.35 -12.82 18.87
C PHE A 105 -17.76 -12.37 18.46
N ASP A 106 -18.09 -12.45 17.17
CA ASP A 106 -19.38 -12.04 16.58
C ASP A 106 -19.85 -10.66 17.07
N LEU A 107 -18.90 -9.72 17.19
CA LEU A 107 -19.13 -8.43 17.84
C LEU A 107 -19.97 -7.48 16.99
N PHE A 108 -20.19 -7.80 15.70
CA PHE A 108 -20.99 -6.99 14.78
C PHE A 108 -21.72 -7.85 13.74
N CYS A 109 -23.01 -7.58 13.52
CA CYS A 109 -23.72 -7.89 12.28
C CYS A 109 -23.39 -6.79 11.25
N ILE A 110 -22.29 -6.93 10.51
CA ILE A 110 -21.99 -6.02 9.39
C ILE A 110 -22.53 -6.66 8.12
N ASP A 111 -23.63 -6.12 7.60
CA ASP A 111 -24.10 -6.44 6.26
C ASP A 111 -23.22 -5.71 5.24
N PHE A 112 -22.24 -6.41 4.68
CA PHE A 112 -21.47 -5.88 3.56
C PHE A 112 -22.32 -5.92 2.30
N SER A 113 -22.30 -4.83 1.52
CA SER A 113 -22.95 -4.82 0.21
C SER A 113 -22.33 -5.83 -0.76
N ASN A 114 -21.03 -6.12 -0.62
CA ASN A 114 -20.30 -7.14 -1.37
C ASN A 114 -19.41 -7.95 -0.41
N PRO A 115 -19.92 -9.06 0.17
CA PRO A 115 -19.16 -9.92 1.07
C PRO A 115 -17.91 -10.53 0.43
N GLU A 116 -17.99 -10.87 -0.87
CA GLU A 116 -16.94 -11.53 -1.64
C GLU A 116 -15.61 -10.75 -1.70
N MET A 117 -15.65 -9.42 -1.57
CA MET A 117 -14.44 -8.57 -1.51
C MET A 117 -13.55 -8.89 -0.29
N PHE A 118 -14.10 -9.58 0.71
CA PHE A 118 -13.43 -9.93 1.96
C PHE A 118 -13.44 -11.44 2.23
N GLU A 119 -14.01 -12.28 1.35
CA GLU A 119 -14.07 -13.74 1.52
C GLU A 119 -12.76 -14.46 1.18
N PHE A 120 -11.79 -13.79 0.55
CA PHE A 120 -10.49 -14.38 0.21
C PHE A 120 -9.38 -14.19 1.27
N PHE A 121 -9.74 -14.00 2.54
CA PHE A 121 -8.80 -13.92 3.67
C PHE A 121 -8.95 -15.11 4.62
#